data_AF-A0A318IY26-F1
#
_entry.id   AF-A0A318IY26-F1
#
_cell.length_a   1.000
_cell.length_b   1.000
_cell.length_c   1.000
_cell.angle_alpha   90.00
_cell.angle_beta   90.00
_cell.angle_gamma   90.00
#
_symmetry.space_group_name_H-M   'P 1'
#
loop_
_entity.id
_entity.type
_entity.pdbx_description
1 polymer ?
#
loop_
_entity_poly.entity_id
_entity_poly.type
_entity_poly.pdbx_seq_one_letter_code
_entity_poly.pdbx_strand_id
1 'polypeptide(L)'
;MPSSPSDLLGTPPLPPAAVQWLRDLGIAKREQLRQQGSVATFLQLKAGGHTVTTRLLFALEAAARGVHWSQLSDADKQHLRQQLAAHPPVALPPTPADIEHFMRQAMLQAELAAAQGEVPVGAVVVKDGQIIGRGFNQPVGSHDPSAHAEMQALRAAAMHEGNYRLDGCDLYVTLEPCAMCSGAILHARLARVIYGAREAKTGAAGSVTDLFALRQLNHHTAVWGGYLAEACAAQLASFFRQRRSRES
;
A
#
# COMPACT_ATOMS: atom_id res chain seq x y z
N MET A 1 -12.09 -38.00 -5.58
CA MET A 1 -11.84 -37.32 -6.87
C MET A 1 -11.28 -35.94 -6.57
N PRO A 2 -10.18 -35.54 -7.23
CA PRO A 2 -9.41 -34.34 -6.90
C PRO A 2 -10.22 -33.07 -7.19
N SER A 3 -10.11 -32.08 -6.30
CA SER A 3 -10.73 -30.76 -6.39
C SER A 3 -10.21 -29.99 -7.62
N SER A 4 -11.15 -29.52 -8.46
CA SER A 4 -10.85 -28.74 -9.68
C SER A 4 -10.29 -27.35 -9.34
N PRO A 5 -9.24 -26.85 -10.02
CA PRO A 5 -8.62 -25.57 -9.72
C PRO A 5 -9.47 -24.40 -10.21
N SER A 6 -9.86 -23.51 -9.29
CA SER A 6 -10.53 -22.24 -9.57
C SER A 6 -9.55 -21.19 -10.09
N ASP A 7 -9.12 -21.35 -11.34
CA ASP A 7 -8.28 -20.38 -12.06
C ASP A 7 -9.11 -19.17 -12.54
N LEU A 8 -8.49 -17.98 -12.53
CA LEU A 8 -9.02 -16.78 -13.22
C LEU A 8 -9.36 -16.97 -14.70
N LEU A 9 -8.92 -18.10 -15.26
CA LEU A 9 -8.89 -18.43 -16.68
C LEU A 9 -10.01 -19.38 -17.11
N GLY A 10 -10.82 -19.88 -16.16
CA GLY A 10 -12.01 -20.66 -16.42
C GLY A 10 -13.20 -19.74 -16.71
N THR A 11 -13.58 -19.69 -17.99
CA THR A 11 -14.79 -19.14 -18.63
C THR A 11 -15.66 -18.16 -17.82
N PRO A 12 -15.90 -16.94 -18.34
CA PRO A 12 -15.53 -16.47 -19.68
C PRO A 12 -14.07 -16.06 -19.74
N PRO A 13 -13.41 -16.30 -20.87
CA PRO A 13 -12.01 -15.97 -21.01
C PRO A 13 -11.83 -14.44 -21.03
N LEU A 14 -10.96 -13.96 -20.14
CA LEU A 14 -10.26 -12.70 -20.36
C LEU A 14 -9.38 -12.83 -21.62
N PRO A 15 -9.12 -11.72 -22.34
CA PRO A 15 -8.16 -11.75 -23.45
C PRO A 15 -6.81 -12.36 -23.01
N PRO A 16 -6.15 -13.20 -23.82
CA PRO A 16 -4.88 -13.85 -23.42
C PRO A 16 -3.79 -12.86 -22.96
N ALA A 17 -3.74 -11.68 -23.57
CA ALA A 17 -2.83 -10.62 -23.14
C ALA A 17 -3.17 -10.11 -21.73
N ALA A 18 -4.45 -9.89 -21.43
CA ALA A 18 -4.90 -9.46 -20.11
C ALA A 18 -4.61 -10.52 -19.03
N VAL A 19 -4.74 -11.80 -19.37
CA VAL A 19 -4.35 -12.91 -18.50
C VAL A 19 -2.88 -12.85 -18.14
N GLN A 20 -2.01 -12.59 -19.13
CA GLN A 20 -0.58 -12.45 -18.87
C GLN A 20 -0.30 -11.26 -17.96
N TRP A 21 -0.86 -10.09 -18.24
CA TRP A 21 -0.64 -8.90 -17.43
C TRP A 21 -1.12 -9.07 -15.98
N LEU A 22 -2.23 -9.79 -15.76
CA LEU A 22 -2.69 -10.13 -14.41
C LEU A 22 -1.68 -11.02 -13.69
N ARG A 23 -1.08 -12.00 -14.37
CA ARG A 23 -0.02 -12.83 -13.79
C ARG A 23 1.22 -12.01 -13.42
N ASP A 24 1.58 -11.04 -14.26
CA ASP A 24 2.70 -10.12 -14.00
C ASP A 24 2.43 -9.23 -12.77
N LEU A 25 1.15 -8.94 -12.47
CA LEU A 25 0.70 -8.28 -11.23
C LEU A 25 0.52 -9.25 -10.03
N GLY A 26 0.83 -10.54 -10.18
CA GLY A 26 0.66 -11.55 -9.13
C GLY A 26 -0.79 -12.05 -8.95
N ILE A 27 -1.69 -11.72 -9.88
CA ILE A 27 -3.11 -12.07 -9.85
C ILE A 27 -3.33 -13.32 -10.73
N ALA A 28 -3.30 -14.50 -10.11
CA ALA A 28 -3.46 -15.80 -10.77
C ALA A 28 -4.84 -16.45 -10.51
N LYS A 29 -5.53 -16.09 -9.42
CA LYS A 29 -6.78 -16.71 -8.96
C LYS A 29 -7.91 -15.71 -8.78
N ARG A 30 -9.16 -16.16 -8.97
CA ARG A 30 -10.35 -15.28 -8.98
C ARG A 30 -10.48 -14.51 -7.69
N GLU A 31 -10.15 -15.20 -6.60
CA GLU A 31 -10.14 -14.62 -5.27
C GLU A 31 -9.18 -13.43 -5.15
N GLN A 32 -7.99 -13.49 -5.77
CA GLN A 32 -7.04 -12.38 -5.75
C GLN A 32 -7.59 -11.17 -6.53
N LEU A 33 -8.22 -11.39 -7.68
CA LEU A 33 -8.87 -10.31 -8.43
C LEU A 33 -10.05 -9.70 -7.66
N ARG A 34 -10.82 -10.51 -6.92
CA ARG A 34 -11.90 -10.02 -6.05
C ARG A 34 -11.36 -9.20 -4.89
N GLN A 35 -10.31 -9.67 -4.24
CA GLN A 35 -9.66 -8.98 -3.12
C GLN A 35 -9.07 -7.65 -3.55
N GLN A 36 -8.45 -7.61 -4.74
CA GLN A 36 -7.88 -6.40 -5.29
C GLN A 36 -8.93 -5.44 -5.88
N GLY A 37 -10.02 -5.98 -6.43
CA GLY A 37 -11.06 -5.22 -7.11
C GLY A 37 -10.77 -4.96 -8.59
N SER A 38 -11.82 -5.01 -9.42
CA SER A 38 -11.74 -4.87 -10.88
C SER A 38 -11.26 -3.49 -11.33
N VAL A 39 -11.71 -2.42 -10.68
CA VAL A 39 -11.32 -1.03 -10.99
C VAL A 39 -9.86 -0.76 -10.65
N ALA A 40 -9.40 -1.14 -9.46
CA ALA A 40 -8.00 -0.99 -9.06
C ALA A 40 -7.08 -1.76 -10.00
N THR A 41 -7.44 -3.01 -10.32
CA THR A 41 -6.71 -3.85 -11.29
C THR A 41 -6.65 -3.18 -12.66
N PHE A 42 -7.78 -2.68 -13.18
CA PHE A 42 -7.82 -1.95 -14.44
C PHE A 42 -6.88 -0.74 -14.46
N LEU A 43 -6.84 0.04 -13.38
CA LEU A 43 -5.96 1.19 -13.25
C LEU A 43 -4.48 0.81 -13.15
N GLN A 44 -4.13 -0.30 -12.48
CA GLN A 44 -2.76 -0.81 -12.45
C GLN A 44 -2.29 -1.28 -13.82
N LEU A 45 -3.13 -1.99 -14.56
CA LEU A 45 -2.82 -2.39 -15.93
C LEU A 45 -2.55 -1.16 -16.81
N LYS A 46 -3.36 -0.11 -16.65
CA LYS A 46 -3.12 1.17 -17.32
C LYS A 46 -1.80 1.82 -16.89
N ALA A 47 -1.51 1.83 -15.59
CA ALA A 47 -0.28 2.39 -15.03
C ALA A 47 0.98 1.62 -15.48
N GLY A 48 0.86 0.32 -15.75
CA GLY A 48 1.91 -0.51 -16.35
C GLY A 48 2.10 -0.31 -17.86
N GLY A 49 1.44 0.68 -18.46
CA GLY A 49 1.59 0.99 -19.88
C GLY A 49 0.78 0.09 -20.81
N HIS A 50 -0.08 -0.80 -20.29
CA HIS A 50 -0.93 -1.63 -21.14
C HIS A 50 -2.09 -0.83 -21.72
N THR A 51 -2.41 -1.10 -22.99
CA THR A 51 -3.59 -0.53 -23.64
C THR A 51 -4.85 -1.23 -23.14
N VAL A 52 -5.51 -0.62 -22.17
CA VAL A 52 -6.75 -1.14 -21.57
C VAL A 52 -7.98 -0.38 -22.07
N THR A 53 -9.10 -1.09 -22.27
CA THR A 53 -10.37 -0.50 -22.71
C THR A 53 -11.44 -0.64 -21.63
N THR A 54 -12.49 0.17 -21.66
CA THR A 54 -13.63 0.01 -20.75
C THR A 54 -14.28 -1.38 -20.84
N ARG A 55 -14.20 -2.04 -22.01
CA ARG A 55 -14.63 -3.44 -22.15
C ARG A 55 -13.81 -4.39 -21.28
N LEU A 56 -12.51 -4.14 -21.13
CA LEU A 56 -11.65 -4.91 -20.23
C LEU A 56 -12.04 -4.70 -18.76
N LEU A 57 -12.41 -3.49 -18.34
CA LEU A 57 -12.93 -3.25 -16.98
C LEU A 57 -14.14 -4.14 -16.68
N PHE A 58 -15.09 -4.22 -17.62
CA PHE A 58 -16.27 -5.09 -17.46
C PHE A 58 -15.91 -6.57 -17.47
N ALA A 59 -14.95 -6.97 -18.32
CA ALA A 59 -14.48 -8.35 -18.35
C ALA A 59 -13.78 -8.74 -17.03
N LEU A 60 -13.01 -7.83 -16.42
CA LEU A 60 -12.39 -8.05 -15.10
C LEU A 60 -13.45 -8.22 -14.01
N GLU A 61 -14.48 -7.37 -13.99
CA GLU A 61 -15.59 -7.53 -13.03
C GLU A 61 -16.34 -8.86 -13.23
N ALA A 62 -16.65 -9.20 -14.48
CA ALA A 62 -17.32 -10.45 -14.81
C ALA A 62 -16.48 -11.67 -14.40
N ALA A 63 -15.15 -11.62 -14.63
CA ALA A 63 -14.21 -12.65 -14.20
C ALA A 63 -14.14 -12.76 -12.67
N ALA A 64 -14.14 -11.63 -11.95
CA ALA A 64 -14.18 -11.59 -10.49
C ALA A 64 -15.48 -12.23 -9.93
N ARG A 65 -16.62 -12.00 -10.58
CA ARG A 65 -17.92 -12.59 -10.24
C ARG A 65 -18.10 -14.02 -10.73
N GLY A 66 -17.26 -14.48 -11.66
CA GLY A 66 -17.38 -15.80 -12.29
C GLY A 66 -18.56 -15.93 -13.25
N VAL A 67 -18.97 -14.84 -13.89
CA VAL A 67 -20.10 -14.77 -14.83
C VAL A 67 -19.66 -14.32 -16.21
N HIS A 68 -20.52 -14.50 -17.22
CA HIS A 68 -20.31 -13.90 -18.53
C HIS A 68 -20.46 -12.38 -18.51
N TRP A 69 -19.60 -11.64 -19.24
CA TRP A 69 -19.64 -10.18 -19.25
C TRP A 69 -21.00 -9.63 -19.76
N SER A 70 -21.70 -10.41 -20.59
CA SER A 70 -23.07 -10.10 -21.03
C SER A 70 -24.11 -10.19 -19.90
N GLN A 71 -23.79 -10.85 -18.79
CA GLN A 71 -24.63 -10.92 -17.59
C GLN A 71 -24.45 -9.70 -16.67
N LEU A 72 -23.46 -8.84 -16.94
CA LEU A 72 -23.39 -7.53 -16.28
C LEU A 72 -24.50 -6.64 -16.82
N SER A 73 -25.38 -6.22 -15.91
CA SER A 73 -26.44 -5.26 -16.22
C SER A 73 -25.85 -3.90 -16.62
N ASP A 74 -26.65 -3.04 -17.24
CA ASP A 74 -26.21 -1.68 -17.53
C ASP A 74 -26.00 -0.86 -16.25
N ALA A 75 -26.73 -1.18 -15.18
CA ALA A 75 -26.50 -0.63 -13.84
C ALA A 75 -25.12 -1.03 -13.31
N ASP A 76 -24.71 -2.32 -13.43
CA ASP A 76 -23.37 -2.76 -13.05
C ASP A 76 -22.29 -1.99 -13.81
N LYS A 77 -22.45 -1.86 -15.15
CA LYS A 77 -21.50 -1.14 -15.99
C LYS A 77 -21.44 0.34 -15.65
N GLN A 78 -22.56 0.97 -15.31
CA GLN A 78 -22.60 2.37 -14.89
C GLN A 78 -21.91 2.54 -13.53
N HIS A 79 -22.16 1.63 -12.60
CA HIS A 79 -21.51 1.63 -11.29
C HIS A 79 -19.99 1.51 -11.43
N LEU A 80 -19.48 0.58 -12.25
CA LEU A 80 -18.05 0.45 -12.52
C LEU A 80 -17.44 1.72 -13.13
N ARG A 81 -18.15 2.42 -14.01
CA ARG A 81 -17.69 3.71 -14.55
C ARG A 81 -17.65 4.80 -13.49
N GLN A 82 -18.64 4.86 -12.60
CA GLN A 82 -18.65 5.79 -11.47
C GLN A 82 -17.52 5.50 -10.49
N GLN A 83 -17.30 4.22 -10.15
CA GLN A 83 -16.18 3.79 -9.34
C GLN A 83 -14.84 4.16 -9.99
N LEU A 84 -14.66 3.90 -11.30
CA LEU A 84 -13.45 4.29 -12.03
C LEU A 84 -13.23 5.81 -11.99
N ALA A 85 -14.29 6.60 -12.19
CA ALA A 85 -14.22 8.06 -12.14
C ALA A 85 -13.93 8.60 -10.73
N ALA A 86 -14.34 7.87 -9.69
CA ALA A 86 -14.15 8.23 -8.28
C ALA A 86 -12.92 7.55 -7.64
N HIS A 87 -12.24 6.66 -8.34
CA HIS A 87 -11.15 5.87 -7.77
C HIS A 87 -9.97 6.79 -7.41
N PRO A 88 -9.30 6.57 -6.26
CA PRO A 88 -8.05 7.25 -5.96
C PRO A 88 -6.95 6.86 -6.97
N PRO A 89 -5.84 7.60 -7.02
CA PRO A 89 -4.68 7.25 -7.85
C PRO A 89 -4.19 5.84 -7.57
N VAL A 90 -3.67 5.21 -8.62
CA VAL A 90 -3.06 3.89 -8.51
C VAL A 90 -1.73 3.94 -9.24
N ALA A 91 -0.65 3.65 -8.52
CA ALA A 91 0.69 3.46 -9.05
C ALA A 91 1.07 1.99 -8.84
N LEU A 92 1.80 1.39 -9.77
CA LEU A 92 2.31 0.02 -9.61
C LEU A 92 3.15 -0.08 -8.33
N PRO A 93 3.10 -1.21 -7.61
CA PRO A 93 3.99 -1.40 -6.47
C PRO A 93 5.45 -1.44 -6.98
N PRO A 94 6.44 -1.08 -6.14
CA PRO A 94 7.84 -1.36 -6.45
C PRO A 94 8.07 -2.86 -6.63
N THR A 95 9.22 -3.26 -7.18
CA THR A 95 9.50 -4.69 -7.35
C THR A 95 9.55 -5.38 -5.98
N PRO A 96 9.25 -6.69 -5.88
CA PRO A 96 9.36 -7.41 -4.60
C PRO A 96 10.76 -7.29 -3.95
N ALA A 97 11.81 -7.27 -4.77
CA ALA A 97 13.19 -7.09 -4.30
C ALA A 97 13.42 -5.69 -3.70
N ASP A 98 12.92 -4.64 -4.35
CA ASP A 98 12.99 -3.26 -3.82
C ASP A 98 12.19 -3.14 -2.53
N ILE A 99 10.98 -3.69 -2.50
CA ILE A 99 10.14 -3.66 -1.30
C ILE A 99 10.85 -4.35 -0.14
N GLU A 100 11.40 -5.55 -0.36
CA GLU A 100 12.15 -6.25 0.68
C GLU A 100 13.35 -5.44 1.15
N HIS A 101 14.16 -4.92 0.22
CA HIS A 101 15.35 -4.14 0.54
C HIS A 101 15.01 -2.90 1.39
N PHE A 102 14.09 -2.06 0.94
CA PHE A 102 13.77 -0.80 1.61
C PHE A 102 12.93 -1.00 2.87
N MET A 103 12.06 -2.01 2.94
CA MET A 103 11.36 -2.34 4.18
C MET A 103 12.33 -2.82 5.26
N ARG A 104 13.36 -3.60 4.91
CA ARG A 104 14.43 -3.95 5.86
C ARG A 104 15.20 -2.72 6.34
N GLN A 105 15.42 -1.73 5.47
CA GLN A 105 16.01 -0.45 5.89
C GLN A 105 15.12 0.32 6.87
N ALA A 106 13.80 0.29 6.70
CA ALA A 106 12.86 0.83 7.67
C ALA A 106 12.87 0.04 9.00
N MET A 107 12.99 -1.29 8.95
CA MET A 107 13.13 -2.12 10.15
C MET A 107 14.39 -1.80 10.97
N LEU A 108 15.52 -1.49 10.30
CA LEU A 108 16.72 -0.99 10.99
C LEU A 108 16.46 0.33 11.71
N GLN A 109 15.63 1.22 11.16
CA GLN A 109 15.21 2.44 11.87
C GLN A 109 14.32 2.10 13.08
N ALA A 110 13.43 1.13 12.96
CA ALA A 110 12.62 0.64 14.09
C ALA A 110 13.48 0.03 15.21
N GLU A 111 14.64 -0.58 14.89
CA GLU A 111 15.60 -1.05 15.88
C GLU A 111 16.24 0.12 16.66
N LEU A 112 16.50 1.25 15.99
CA LEU A 112 17.01 2.46 16.65
C LEU A 112 15.99 3.03 17.65
N ALA A 113 14.69 3.06 17.29
CA ALA A 113 13.63 3.43 18.22
C ALA A 113 13.61 2.49 19.44
N ALA A 114 13.65 1.17 19.21
CA ALA A 114 13.65 0.18 20.30
C ALA A 114 14.83 0.38 21.26
N ALA A 115 16.03 0.64 20.72
CA ALA A 115 17.24 0.88 21.49
C ALA A 115 17.13 2.13 22.39
N GLN A 116 16.28 3.09 22.00
CA GLN A 116 15.99 4.30 22.78
C GLN A 116 14.77 4.14 23.71
N GLY A 117 14.19 2.94 23.80
CA GLY A 117 13.00 2.69 24.61
C GLY A 117 11.70 3.22 24.01
N GLU A 118 11.72 3.58 22.74
CA GLU A 118 10.56 4.06 21.97
C GLU A 118 9.85 2.89 21.27
N VAL A 119 8.57 3.08 20.93
CA VAL A 119 7.83 2.07 20.15
C VAL A 119 8.56 1.84 18.81
N PRO A 120 8.87 0.59 18.43
CA PRO A 120 9.75 0.28 17.28
C PRO A 120 9.02 0.43 15.95
N VAL A 121 8.86 1.68 15.52
CA VAL A 121 8.39 2.03 14.17
C VAL A 121 9.50 2.78 13.47
N GLY A 122 9.75 2.39 12.22
CA GLY A 122 10.80 2.96 11.39
C GLY A 122 10.28 3.20 9.99
N ALA A 123 10.86 4.21 9.33
CA ALA A 123 10.47 4.63 8.01
C ALA A 123 11.65 5.13 7.18
N VAL A 124 11.57 4.94 5.86
CA VAL A 124 12.50 5.52 4.89
C VAL A 124 11.74 6.08 3.70
N VAL A 125 12.20 7.21 3.18
CA VAL A 125 11.72 7.81 1.92
C VAL A 125 12.76 7.56 0.84
N VAL A 126 12.30 7.04 -0.30
CA VAL A 126 13.12 6.62 -1.44
C VAL A 126 12.74 7.42 -2.67
N LYS A 127 13.75 7.85 -3.43
CA LYS A 127 13.59 8.46 -4.75
C LYS A 127 14.64 7.89 -5.68
N ASP A 128 14.22 7.45 -6.87
CA ASP A 128 15.12 6.87 -7.89
C ASP A 128 16.04 5.76 -7.35
N GLY A 129 15.50 4.91 -6.46
CA GLY A 129 16.22 3.81 -5.82
C GLY A 129 17.19 4.22 -4.70
N GLN A 130 17.19 5.49 -4.29
CA GLN A 130 18.05 6.01 -3.23
C GLN A 130 17.23 6.47 -2.02
N ILE A 131 17.71 6.16 -0.81
CA ILE A 131 17.09 6.66 0.41
C ILE A 131 17.50 8.11 0.63
N ILE A 132 16.53 9.02 0.56
CA ILE A 132 16.71 10.46 0.76
C ILE A 132 16.21 10.94 2.14
N GLY A 133 15.46 10.11 2.86
CA GLY A 133 14.98 10.41 4.20
C GLY A 133 14.91 9.14 5.06
N ARG A 134 15.29 9.26 6.32
CA ARG A 134 15.19 8.18 7.33
C ARG A 134 14.53 8.73 8.57
N GLY A 135 13.72 7.92 9.22
CA GLY A 135 13.04 8.30 10.44
C GLY A 135 12.70 7.10 11.30
N PHE A 136 12.73 7.29 12.60
CA PHE A 136 12.21 6.35 13.58
C PHE A 136 11.34 7.10 14.59
N ASN A 137 10.46 6.37 15.25
CA ASN A 137 9.57 6.94 16.25
C ASN A 137 10.37 7.37 17.48
N GLN A 138 10.23 8.64 17.89
CA GLN A 138 10.95 9.21 19.03
C GLN A 138 10.13 10.24 19.86
N PRO A 139 8.81 10.08 20.07
CA PRO A 139 7.98 11.11 20.70
C PRO A 139 8.27 11.34 22.18
N VAL A 140 8.73 10.32 22.92
CA VAL A 140 9.05 10.45 24.35
C VAL A 140 10.35 11.22 24.52
N GLY A 141 11.42 10.77 23.84
CA GLY A 141 12.75 11.35 23.96
C GLY A 141 12.88 12.76 23.37
N SER A 142 12.12 13.05 22.31
CA SER A 142 12.10 14.39 21.68
C SER A 142 11.07 15.34 22.30
N HIS A 143 10.19 14.86 23.17
CA HIS A 143 9.03 15.62 23.68
C HIS A 143 8.16 16.22 22.56
N ASP A 144 8.15 15.61 21.38
CA ASP A 144 7.36 16.03 20.22
C ASP A 144 6.28 14.97 19.93
N PRO A 145 4.99 15.28 20.17
CA PRO A 145 3.90 14.33 19.90
C PRO A 145 3.77 13.99 18.40
N SER A 146 4.39 14.77 17.51
CA SER A 146 4.43 14.51 16.08
C SER A 146 5.64 13.70 15.62
N ALA A 147 6.57 13.33 16.52
CA ALA A 147 7.82 12.66 16.16
C ALA A 147 7.68 11.15 15.85
N HIS A 148 6.70 10.82 15.02
CA HIS A 148 6.53 9.51 14.41
C HIS A 148 7.58 9.28 13.30
N ALA A 149 7.85 8.01 13.00
CA ALA A 149 8.86 7.63 12.02
C ALA A 149 8.62 8.26 10.64
N GLU A 150 7.37 8.24 10.17
CA GLU A 150 6.95 8.82 8.90
C GLU A 150 7.23 10.33 8.86
N MET A 151 6.89 11.04 9.94
CA MET A 151 7.09 12.48 10.05
C MET A 151 8.57 12.84 10.00
N GLN A 152 9.42 12.09 10.69
CA GLN A 152 10.87 12.30 10.67
C GLN A 152 11.45 12.01 9.28
N ALA A 153 11.04 10.91 8.64
CA ALA A 153 11.52 10.54 7.32
C ALA A 153 11.09 11.56 6.24
N LEU A 154 9.84 12.04 6.29
CA LEU A 154 9.34 13.09 5.40
C LEU A 154 10.09 14.41 5.58
N ARG A 155 10.33 14.83 6.82
CA ARG A 155 11.12 16.04 7.11
C ARG A 155 12.54 15.92 6.55
N ALA A 156 13.20 14.78 6.77
CA ALA A 156 14.54 14.53 6.24
C ALA A 156 14.58 14.56 4.70
N ALA A 157 13.62 13.90 4.05
CA ALA A 157 13.50 13.89 2.59
C ALA A 157 13.20 15.28 2.01
N ALA A 158 12.31 16.05 2.64
CA ALA A 158 11.97 17.40 2.18
C ALA A 158 13.18 18.35 2.29
N MET A 159 13.98 18.20 3.35
CA MET A 159 15.25 18.92 3.48
C MET A 159 16.27 18.50 2.43
N HIS A 160 16.38 17.21 2.13
CA HIS A 160 17.26 16.69 1.07
C HIS A 160 16.89 17.27 -0.31
N GLU A 161 15.59 17.30 -0.62
CA GLU A 161 15.06 17.82 -1.90
C GLU A 161 15.02 19.35 -1.96
N GLY A 162 15.15 20.04 -0.82
CA GLY A 162 14.88 21.47 -0.72
C GLY A 162 13.43 21.82 -1.08
N ASN A 163 12.50 20.88 -0.92
CA ASN A 163 11.11 21.02 -1.35
C ASN A 163 10.17 20.21 -0.44
N TYR A 164 9.03 20.80 -0.07
CA TYR A 164 8.00 20.11 0.71
C TYR A 164 7.22 19.08 -0.11
N ARG A 165 7.22 19.22 -1.44
CA ARG A 165 6.66 18.23 -2.36
C ARG A 165 7.72 17.20 -2.70
N LEU A 166 7.38 15.95 -2.44
CA LEU A 166 8.17 14.76 -2.66
C LEU A 166 7.56 13.94 -3.81
N ASP A 167 7.18 14.63 -4.90
CA ASP A 167 6.62 13.98 -6.10
C ASP A 167 7.61 12.91 -6.60
N GLY A 168 7.10 11.72 -6.93
CA GLY A 168 7.92 10.58 -7.38
C GLY A 168 8.65 9.82 -6.27
N CYS A 169 8.50 10.23 -5.01
CA CYS A 169 9.09 9.51 -3.88
C CYS A 169 8.15 8.44 -3.32
N ASP A 170 8.73 7.38 -2.75
CA ASP A 170 8.03 6.33 -2.03
C ASP A 170 8.39 6.33 -0.56
N LEU A 171 7.41 6.13 0.31
CA LEU A 171 7.63 5.90 1.73
C LEU A 171 7.49 4.41 2.04
N TYR A 172 8.48 3.85 2.72
CA TYR A 172 8.41 2.53 3.34
C TYR A 172 8.32 2.70 4.85
N VAL A 173 7.33 2.09 5.49
CA VAL A 173 7.12 2.19 6.95
C VAL A 173 6.75 0.84 7.56
N THR A 174 7.30 0.49 8.72
CA THR A 174 7.13 -0.85 9.30
C THR A 174 5.71 -1.11 9.83
N LEU A 175 4.93 -0.06 10.10
CA LEU A 175 3.57 -0.13 10.62
C LEU A 175 2.64 0.78 9.80
N GLU A 176 1.38 0.38 9.64
CA GLU A 176 0.35 1.18 8.98
C GLU A 176 0.27 2.60 9.57
N PRO A 177 0.28 3.66 8.74
CA PRO A 177 0.31 5.03 9.22
C PRO A 177 -0.98 5.44 9.91
N CYS A 178 -0.86 6.24 10.98
CA CYS A 178 -2.00 6.85 11.66
C CYS A 178 -2.53 8.07 10.90
N ALA A 179 -3.68 8.62 11.33
CA ALA A 179 -4.33 9.74 10.64
C ALA A 179 -3.42 10.98 10.47
N MET A 180 -2.59 11.30 11.47
CA MET A 180 -1.61 12.39 11.38
C MET A 180 -0.58 12.15 10.27
N CYS A 181 0.03 10.97 10.25
CA CYS A 181 1.06 10.62 9.27
C CYS A 181 0.47 10.52 7.88
N SER A 182 -0.71 9.91 7.73
CA SER A 182 -1.45 9.86 6.47
C SER A 182 -1.75 11.25 5.91
N GLY A 183 -2.18 12.20 6.74
CA GLY A 183 -2.37 13.59 6.31
C GLY A 183 -1.07 14.24 5.82
N ALA A 184 0.03 14.07 6.56
CA ALA A 184 1.34 14.61 6.17
C ALA A 184 1.85 14.00 4.85
N ILE A 185 1.68 12.69 4.66
CA ILE A 185 2.01 11.97 3.42
C ILE A 185 1.26 12.58 2.23
N LEU A 186 -0.05 12.83 2.38
CA LEU A 186 -0.87 13.44 1.33
C LEU A 186 -0.44 14.89 1.04
N HIS A 187 -0.03 15.65 2.05
CA HIS A 187 0.52 16.99 1.84
C HIS A 187 1.89 16.96 1.14
N ALA A 188 2.70 15.93 1.41
CA ALA A 188 4.02 15.74 0.80
C ALA A 188 3.94 15.23 -0.64
N ARG A 189 2.79 14.78 -1.12
CA ARG A 189 2.56 14.31 -2.49
C ARG A 189 3.36 13.08 -2.92
N LEU A 190 3.60 12.16 -1.99
CA LEU A 190 4.30 10.90 -2.30
C LEU A 190 3.60 10.11 -3.41
N ALA A 191 4.39 9.44 -4.24
CA ALA A 191 3.85 8.53 -5.25
C ALA A 191 3.23 7.30 -4.58
N ARG A 192 3.95 6.70 -3.62
CA ARG A 192 3.53 5.47 -2.95
C ARG A 192 3.81 5.48 -1.45
N VAL A 193 2.96 4.79 -0.70
CA VAL A 193 3.23 4.34 0.66
C VAL A 193 3.19 2.82 0.69
N ILE A 194 4.28 2.23 1.16
CA ILE A 194 4.43 0.80 1.34
C ILE A 194 4.56 0.57 2.85
N TYR A 195 3.61 -0.17 3.44
CA TYR A 195 3.66 -0.46 4.87
C TYR A 195 3.69 -1.95 5.18
N GLY A 196 4.31 -2.27 6.32
CA GLY A 196 4.43 -3.63 6.82
C GLY A 196 3.21 -4.12 7.57
N ALA A 197 3.28 -4.12 8.89
CA ALA A 197 2.19 -4.60 9.74
C ALA A 197 0.99 -3.64 9.72
N ARG A 198 -0.22 -4.18 9.88
CA ARG A 198 -1.45 -3.39 10.07
C ARG A 198 -1.54 -2.85 11.49
N GLU A 199 -2.16 -1.68 11.67
CA GLU A 199 -2.44 -1.06 12.97
C GLU A 199 -3.94 -1.07 13.25
N ALA A 200 -4.39 -2.12 13.94
CA ALA A 200 -5.81 -2.37 14.18
C ALA A 200 -6.50 -1.31 15.06
N LYS A 201 -5.75 -0.54 15.86
CA LYS A 201 -6.33 0.42 16.82
C LYS A 201 -6.42 1.83 16.30
N THR A 202 -5.49 2.24 15.43
CA THR A 202 -5.37 3.65 14.99
C THR A 202 -4.98 3.82 13.53
N GLY A 203 -4.81 2.72 12.77
CA GLY A 203 -4.39 2.75 11.38
C GLY A 203 -5.39 3.48 10.48
N ALA A 204 -4.87 4.38 9.63
CA ALA A 204 -5.65 5.26 8.78
C ALA A 204 -5.46 4.97 7.28
N ALA A 205 -4.99 3.77 6.95
CA ALA A 205 -4.81 3.29 5.58
C ALA A 205 -5.57 1.97 5.33
N GLY A 206 -6.74 1.84 5.99
CA GLY A 206 -7.66 0.71 5.81
C GLY A 206 -8.05 -0.03 7.10
N SER A 207 -7.36 0.17 8.23
CA SER A 207 -7.72 -0.53 9.47
C SER A 207 -8.88 0.10 10.24
N VAL A 208 -8.75 1.34 10.71
CA VAL A 208 -9.83 2.06 11.41
C VAL A 208 -10.54 3.01 10.46
N THR A 209 -9.76 3.72 9.65
CA THR A 209 -10.25 4.57 8.57
C THR A 209 -9.31 4.42 7.38
N ASP A 210 -9.75 4.92 6.22
CA ASP A 210 -8.92 4.94 5.02
C ASP A 210 -8.94 6.35 4.42
N LEU A 211 -7.97 7.17 4.85
CA LEU A 211 -7.83 8.53 4.33
C LEU A 211 -7.33 8.54 2.88
N PHE A 212 -6.63 7.48 2.45
CA PHE A 212 -6.11 7.36 1.09
C PHE A 212 -7.20 6.98 0.08
N ALA A 213 -8.26 6.33 0.52
CA ALA A 213 -9.46 6.07 -0.29
C ALA A 213 -10.33 7.32 -0.52
N LEU A 214 -10.17 8.38 0.28
CA LEU A 214 -10.95 9.60 0.15
C LEU A 214 -10.41 10.48 -0.97
N ARG A 215 -11.04 10.42 -2.16
CA ARG A 215 -10.64 11.21 -3.33
C ARG A 215 -10.61 12.72 -3.10
N GLN A 216 -11.42 13.24 -2.17
CA GLN A 216 -11.40 14.66 -1.80
C GLN A 216 -10.07 15.09 -1.14
N LEU A 217 -9.33 14.13 -0.58
CA LEU A 217 -8.04 14.34 0.08
C LEU A 217 -6.88 13.82 -0.79
N ASN A 218 -7.06 12.67 -1.44
CA ASN A 218 -6.01 11.98 -2.16
C ASN A 218 -6.15 12.07 -3.68
N HIS A 219 -5.17 12.73 -4.30
CA HIS A 219 -5.06 12.90 -5.75
C HIS A 219 -3.75 12.34 -6.33
N HIS A 220 -2.85 11.79 -5.52
CA HIS A 220 -1.53 11.36 -5.98
C HIS A 220 -0.99 10.06 -5.35
N THR A 221 -1.30 9.74 -4.09
CA THR A 221 -0.64 8.64 -3.35
C THR A 221 -1.34 7.29 -3.55
N ALA A 222 -0.60 6.29 -4.02
CA ALA A 222 -1.04 4.90 -3.95
C ALA A 222 -0.55 4.23 -2.66
N VAL A 223 -1.32 3.27 -2.13
CA VAL A 223 -0.99 2.59 -0.87
C VAL A 223 -0.92 1.08 -1.05
N TRP A 224 0.10 0.50 -0.42
CA TRP A 224 0.48 -0.89 -0.54
C TRP A 224 0.80 -1.45 0.85
N GLY A 225 -0.09 -2.28 1.40
CA GLY A 225 0.03 -2.83 2.76
C GLY A 225 0.41 -4.30 2.81
N GLY A 226 0.94 -4.75 3.95
CA GLY A 226 1.15 -6.17 4.25
C GLY A 226 2.54 -6.71 3.90
N TYR A 227 3.49 -5.85 3.51
CA TYR A 227 4.81 -6.28 3.07
C TYR A 227 5.76 -6.54 4.24
N LEU A 228 6.28 -7.77 4.35
CA LEU A 228 7.06 -8.20 5.53
C LEU A 228 6.27 -8.01 6.84
N ALA A 229 4.94 -8.12 6.78
CA ALA A 229 4.05 -7.82 7.91
C ALA A 229 4.36 -8.66 9.15
N GLU A 230 4.63 -9.96 8.98
CA GLU A 230 4.98 -10.85 10.10
C GLU A 230 6.26 -10.41 10.81
N ALA A 231 7.29 -10.04 10.05
CA ALA A 231 8.57 -9.60 10.60
C ALA A 231 8.42 -8.25 11.32
N CYS A 232 7.70 -7.30 10.73
CA CYS A 232 7.39 -6.02 11.35
C CYS A 232 6.57 -6.19 12.65
N ALA A 233 5.54 -7.03 12.62
CA ALA A 233 4.71 -7.32 13.79
C ALA A 233 5.50 -8.05 14.90
N ALA A 234 6.41 -8.95 14.53
CA ALA A 234 7.27 -9.65 15.48
C ALA A 234 8.19 -8.70 16.24
N GLN A 235 8.76 -7.69 15.56
CA GLN A 235 9.59 -6.65 16.18
C GLN A 235 8.79 -5.83 17.21
N LEU A 236 7.59 -5.38 16.83
CA LEU A 236 6.68 -4.65 17.72
C LEU A 236 6.26 -5.48 18.94
N ALA A 237 5.87 -6.75 18.71
CA ALA A 237 5.47 -7.66 19.77
C ALA A 237 6.62 -7.98 20.74
N SER A 238 7.84 -8.13 20.22
CA SER A 238 9.05 -8.36 21.04
C SER A 238 9.30 -7.21 22.00
N PHE A 239 9.23 -5.97 21.52
CA PHE A 239 9.41 -4.77 22.35
C PHE A 239 8.40 -4.72 23.51
N PHE A 240 7.11 -4.92 23.25
CA PHE A 240 6.11 -4.88 24.31
C PHE A 240 6.22 -6.04 25.29
N ARG A 241 6.68 -7.23 24.85
CA ARG A 241 6.99 -8.34 25.79
C ARG A 241 8.12 -7.94 26.75
N GLN A 242 9.19 -7.35 26.22
CA GLN A 242 10.34 -6.92 27.03
C GLN A 242 9.99 -5.78 28.00
N ARG A 243 9.11 -4.84 27.61
CA ARG A 243 8.61 -3.81 28.54
C ARG A 243 7.83 -4.41 29.70
N ARG A 244 6.86 -5.30 29.42
CA ARG A 244 6.05 -5.94 30.47
C ARG A 244 6.90 -6.71 31.48
N SER A 245 7.95 -7.40 31.02
CA SER A 245 8.87 -8.12 31.91
C SER A 245 9.76 -7.23 32.78
N ARG A 246 9.94 -5.96 32.42
CA ARG A 246 10.72 -4.98 33.21
C ARG A 246 9.84 -4.23 34.23
N GLU A 247 8.54 -4.22 34.02
CA GLU A 247 7.53 -3.60 34.89
C GLU A 247 6.93 -4.62 35.90
N SER A 248 7.35 -5.89 35.84
CA SER A 248 6.99 -6.98 36.77
C SER A 248 8.13 -7.24 37.75
#